data_AF-A0A5B6UZX4-F1
#
_entry.id   AF-A0A5B6UZX4-F1
#
_cell.length_a   1.000
_cell.length_b   1.000
_cell.length_c   1.000
_cell.angle_alpha   90.00
_cell.angle_beta   90.00
_cell.angle_gamma   90.00
#
_symmetry.space_group_name_H-M   'P 1'
#
loop_
_entity.id
_entity.type
_entity.pdbx_description
1 polymer ?
#
loop_
_entity_poly.entity_id
_entity_poly.type
_entity_poly.pdbx_seq_one_letter_code
_entity_poly.pdbx_strand_id
1 'polypeptide(L)'
;MNAQQKPGTFVNDHMITLIGYFAEAADNEANLDQNTQIEMVFKRLSKDFASFQAVYNLGNKNLALTQLMKELQSYELILNGSQLIQKA
;
A
#
# COMPACT_ATOMS: atom_id res chain seq x y z
N MET A 1 0.49 15.48 3.67
CA MET A 1 1.29 14.26 3.94
C MET A 1 2.40 14.06 2.92
N ASN A 2 3.65 14.13 3.35
CA ASN A 2 4.81 13.68 2.58
C ASN A 2 5.28 12.33 3.15
N ALA A 3 4.56 11.27 2.79
CA ALA A 3 4.76 9.93 3.32
C ALA A 3 4.98 8.95 2.17
N GLN A 4 5.96 9.19 1.30
CA GLN A 4 6.30 8.20 0.27
C GLN A 4 7.01 7.01 0.95
N GLN A 5 6.65 5.78 0.57
CA GLN A 5 7.39 4.60 0.98
C GLN A 5 8.85 4.73 0.53
N LYS A 6 9.76 4.65 1.50
CA LYS A 6 11.20 4.72 1.23
C LYS A 6 11.70 3.34 0.78
N PRO A 7 12.74 3.27 -0.08
CA PRO A 7 13.41 2.03 -0.38
C PRO A 7 13.84 1.29 0.89
N GLY A 8 13.63 -0.02 0.95
CA GLY A 8 13.99 -0.85 2.10
C GLY A 8 13.05 -0.76 3.31
N THR A 9 11.97 0.04 3.25
CA THR A 9 10.92 0.03 4.27
C THR A 9 9.87 -1.02 3.93
N PHE A 10 9.55 -1.90 4.88
CA PHE A 10 8.50 -2.89 4.70
C PHE A 10 7.14 -2.25 4.48
N VAL A 11 6.33 -2.86 3.63
CA VAL A 11 5.00 -2.34 3.28
C VAL A 11 4.09 -2.29 4.51
N ASN A 12 4.29 -3.19 5.48
CA ASN A 12 3.55 -3.17 6.75
C ASN A 12 3.80 -1.88 7.54
N ASP A 13 5.07 -1.55 7.80
CA ASP A 13 5.45 -0.35 8.56
C ASP A 13 4.95 0.92 7.87
N HIS A 14 5.00 0.92 6.53
CA HIS A 14 4.47 2.01 5.73
C HIS A 14 2.94 2.14 5.86
N MET A 15 2.20 1.04 5.79
CA MET A 15 0.74 1.02 5.94
C MET A 15 0.31 1.47 7.34
N ILE A 16 1.01 1.07 8.40
CA ILE A 16 0.74 1.54 9.77
C ILE A 16 0.85 3.07 9.84
N THR A 17 1.88 3.64 9.21
CA THR A 17 2.06 5.10 9.14
C THR A 17 0.88 5.78 8.42
N LEU A 18 0.44 5.24 7.28
CA LEU A 18 -0.72 5.79 6.54
C LEU A 18 -2.03 5.68 7.32
N ILE A 19 -2.24 4.58 8.04
CA ILE A 19 -3.41 4.40 8.92
C ILE A 19 -3.40 5.44 10.04
N GLY A 20 -2.23 5.75 10.62
CA GLY A 20 -2.09 6.84 11.59
C GLY A 20 -2.60 8.17 11.02
N TYR A 21 -2.22 8.52 9.78
CA TYR A 21 -2.72 9.72 9.13
C TYR A 21 -4.22 9.68 8.80
N PHE A 22 -4.76 8.52 8.45
CA PHE A 22 -6.21 8.39 8.24
C PHE A 22 -6.99 8.58 9.54
N ALA A 23 -6.47 8.08 10.66
CA ALA A 23 -7.04 8.32 11.98
C ALA A 23 -6.97 9.82 12.34
N GLU A 24 -5.82 10.46 12.16
CA GLU A 24 -5.69 11.92 12.36
C GLU A 24 -6.65 12.72 11.46
N ALA A 25 -6.85 12.31 10.20
CA ALA A 25 -7.80 12.95 9.30
C ALA A 25 -9.25 12.81 9.81
N ALA A 26 -9.63 11.61 10.26
CA ALA A 26 -10.95 11.35 10.83
C ALA A 26 -11.21 12.18 12.11
N ASP A 27 -10.20 12.30 12.98
CA ASP A 27 -10.27 13.15 14.19
C ASP A 27 -10.45 14.64 13.86
N ASN A 28 -9.98 15.07 12.68
CA ASN A 28 -10.16 16.42 12.15
C ASN A 28 -11.42 16.57 11.28
N GLU A 29 -12.39 15.66 11.41
CA GLU A 29 -13.65 15.62 10.65
C GLU A 29 -13.49 15.52 9.12
N ALA A 30 -12.28 15.20 8.64
CA ALA A 30 -12.03 14.91 7.24
C ALA A 30 -12.46 13.47 6.94
N ASN A 31 -13.65 13.31 6.35
CA ASN A 31 -14.17 12.00 5.99
C ASN A 31 -13.50 11.47 4.70
N LEU A 32 -12.44 10.70 4.86
CA LEU A 32 -11.80 9.97 3.77
C LEU A 32 -12.53 8.64 3.56
N ASP A 33 -13.31 8.54 2.49
CA ASP A 33 -13.94 7.28 2.11
C ASP A 33 -12.87 6.21 1.78
N GLN A 34 -13.30 4.94 1.77
CA GLN A 34 -12.41 3.81 1.55
C GLN A 34 -11.66 3.89 0.21
N ASN A 35 -12.30 4.34 -0.87
CA ASN A 35 -11.64 4.45 -2.17
C ASN A 35 -10.57 5.54 -2.12
N THR A 36 -10.87 6.67 -1.50
CA THR A 36 -9.91 7.76 -1.28
C THR A 36 -8.69 7.27 -0.46
N GLN A 37 -8.90 6.49 0.60
CA GLN A 37 -7.80 5.91 1.39
C GLN A 37 -6.95 4.95 0.55
N ILE A 38 -7.57 4.08 -0.24
CA ILE A 38 -6.87 3.12 -1.11
C ILE A 38 -6.07 3.84 -2.20
N GLU A 39 -6.64 4.87 -2.84
CA GLU A 39 -5.92 5.70 -3.79
C GLU A 39 -4.70 6.37 -3.16
N MET A 40 -4.84 6.87 -1.92
CA MET A 40 -3.74 7.47 -1.20
C MET A 40 -2.63 6.45 -0.90
N VAL A 41 -2.98 5.22 -0.53
CA VAL A 41 -2.01 4.13 -0.37
C VAL A 41 -1.23 3.93 -1.66
N PHE A 42 -1.91 3.72 -2.79
CA PHE A 42 -1.22 3.51 -4.07
C PHE A 42 -0.34 4.68 -4.51
N LYS A 43 -0.79 5.93 -4.28
CA LYS A 43 0.00 7.13 -4.58
C LYS A 43 1.27 7.27 -3.71
N ARG A 44 1.37 6.53 -2.60
CA ARG A 44 2.46 6.61 -1.62
C ARG A 44 3.33 5.36 -1.57
N LEU A 45 2.90 4.24 -2.14
CA LEU A 45 3.69 3.02 -2.25
C LEU A 45 4.92 3.19 -3.16
N SER A 46 5.93 2.33 -2.96
CA SER A 46 7.07 2.23 -3.86
C SER A 46 6.61 1.87 -5.28
N LYS A 47 7.36 2.35 -6.29
CA LYS A 47 7.14 1.98 -7.70
C LYS A 47 7.24 0.47 -7.95
N ASP A 48 7.89 -0.28 -7.05
CA ASP A 48 7.99 -1.74 -7.13
C ASP A 48 6.61 -2.43 -7.02
N PHE A 49 5.60 -1.71 -6.52
CA PHE A 49 4.20 -2.18 -6.45
C PHE A 49 3.35 -1.78 -7.67
N ALA A 50 3.93 -1.15 -8.71
CA ALA A 50 3.16 -0.66 -9.86
C ALA A 50 2.40 -1.78 -10.61
N SER A 51 3.01 -2.96 -10.74
CA SER A 51 2.36 -4.15 -11.32
C SER A 51 1.20 -4.65 -10.47
N PHE A 52 1.33 -4.62 -9.14
CA PHE A 52 0.23 -4.95 -8.23
C PHE A 52 -0.93 -3.96 -8.41
N GLN A 53 -0.64 -2.66 -8.44
CA GLN A 53 -1.65 -1.62 -8.64
C GLN A 53 -2.39 -1.78 -9.98
N ALA A 54 -1.67 -2.09 -11.06
CA ALA A 54 -2.29 -2.35 -12.37
C ALA A 54 -3.28 -3.52 -12.31
N VAL A 55 -2.90 -4.64 -11.69
CA VAL A 55 -3.77 -5.81 -11.52
C VAL A 55 -4.97 -5.50 -10.63
N TYR A 56 -4.76 -4.75 -9.54
CA TYR A 56 -5.85 -4.31 -8.66
C TYR A 56 -6.90 -3.50 -9.43
N ASN A 57 -6.45 -2.51 -10.21
CA ASN A 57 -7.32 -1.63 -11.00
C ASN A 57 -8.08 -2.41 -12.09
N LEU A 58 -7.40 -3.35 -12.78
CA LEU A 58 -8.01 -4.20 -13.80
C LEU A 58 -9.09 -5.12 -13.23
N GLY A 59 -8.88 -5.65 -12.02
CA GLY A 59 -9.83 -6.53 -11.35
C GLY A 59 -11.07 -5.82 -10.79
N ASN A 60 -11.14 -4.48 -10.86
CA ASN A 60 -12.15 -3.66 -10.19
C ASN A 60 -12.38 -4.10 -8.74
N LYS A 61 -11.30 -4.44 -8.04
CA LYS A 61 -11.39 -4.94 -6.68
C LYS A 61 -11.82 -3.81 -5.75
N ASN A 62 -12.81 -4.07 -4.91
CA ASN A 62 -13.18 -3.19 -3.80
C ASN A 62 -12.78 -3.88 -2.49
N LEU A 63 -11.48 -3.91 -2.20
CA LEU A 63 -10.96 -4.52 -0.98
C LEU A 63 -11.08 -3.57 0.20
N ALA A 64 -11.44 -4.10 1.36
CA ALA A 64 -11.23 -3.37 2.61
C ALA A 64 -9.74 -3.09 2.82
N LEU A 65 -9.40 -2.00 3.51
CA LEU A 65 -8.00 -1.59 3.74
C LEU A 65 -7.15 -2.70 4.39
N THR A 66 -7.74 -3.48 5.29
CA THR A 66 -7.10 -4.62 5.96
C THR A 66 -6.83 -5.80 5.01
N GLN A 67 -7.66 -6.01 4.00
CA GLN A 67 -7.44 -7.01 2.96
C GLN A 67 -6.35 -6.55 1.99
N LEU A 68 -6.40 -5.28 1.57
CA LEU A 68 -5.35 -4.68 0.74
C LEU A 68 -3.98 -4.81 1.41
N MET A 69 -3.88 -4.54 2.71
CA MET A 69 -2.65 -4.69 3.48
C MET A 69 -2.08 -6.12 3.43
N LYS A 70 -2.93 -7.14 3.57
CA LYS A 70 -2.51 -8.55 3.48
C LYS A 70 -2.04 -8.94 2.07
N GLU A 71 -2.74 -8.46 1.04
CA GLU A 71 -2.33 -8.70 -0.35
C GLU A 71 -1.00 -8.00 -0.67
N LEU A 72 -0.80 -6.76 -0.21
CA LEU A 72 0.45 -6.03 -0.35
C LEU A 72 1.63 -6.73 0.36
N GLN A 73 1.42 -7.23 1.58
CA GLN A 73 2.44 -8.00 2.31
C GLN A 73 2.80 -9.29 1.57
N SER A 74 1.80 -10.02 1.06
CA SER A 74 2.02 -11.23 0.26
C SER A 74 2.82 -10.90 -1.01
N TYR A 75 2.50 -9.77 -1.65
CA TYR A 75 3.21 -9.32 -2.84
C TYR A 75 4.66 -8.92 -2.54
N GLU A 76 4.92 -8.22 -1.43
CA GLU A 76 6.27 -7.86 -0.99
C GLU A 76 7.16 -9.10 -0.77
N LEU A 77 6.61 -10.18 -0.21
CA LEU A 77 7.33 -11.45 -0.07
C LEU A 77 7.72 -12.05 -1.42
N ILE A 78 6.82 -11.98 -2.41
CA ILE A 78 7.10 -12.45 -3.78
C ILE A 78 8.19 -11.59 -4.43
N LEU A 79 8.11 -10.26 -4.28
CA LEU A 79 9.14 -9.34 -4.80
C LEU A 79 10.51 -9.65 -4.20
N ASN A 80 10.60 -9.81 -2.87
CA ASN A 80 11.85 -10.10 -2.17
C ASN A 80 12.40 -11.49 -2.53
N GLY A 81 11.53 -12.50 -2.64
CA GLY A 81 11.92 -13.83 -3.11
C GLY A 81 12.41 -13.84 -4.56
N SER A 82 11.76 -13.08 -5.44
CA SER A 82 12.14 -12.95 -6.85
C SER A 82 13.49 -12.21 -7.01
N GLN A 83 13.78 -11.25 -6.15
CA GLN A 83 15.07 -10.53 -6.14
C GLN A 83 16.25 -11.40 -5.70
N LEU A 84 16.02 -12.43 -4.88
CA LEU A 84 17.06 -13.39 -4.49
C LEU A 84 17.43 -14.34 -5.66
N ILE A 85 16.46 -14.70 -6.50
CA ILE A 85 16.67 -15.61 -7.64
C ILE A 85 17.45 -14.93 -8.77
N GLN A 86 17.30 -13.62 -8.97
CA GLN A 86 18.01 -12.88 -10.03
C GLN A 86 19.47 -12.55 -9.69
N LYS A 87 19.91 -12.78 -8.46
CA LYS A 87 21.29 -12.48 -7.99
C LYS A 87 22.16 -13.74 -7.82
N ALA A 88 21.63 -14.92 -8.15
CA ALA A 88 22.32 -16.20 -8.04
C ALA A 88 22.99 -16.63 -9.35
#